data_AF-A0A7S3BHG2-F1
#
_entry.id   AF-A0A7S3BHG2-F1
#
_cell.length_a   1.000
_cell.length_b   1.000
_cell.length_c   1.000
_cell.angle_alpha   90.00
_cell.angle_beta   90.00
_cell.angle_gamma   90.00
#
_symmetry.space_group_name_H-M   'P 1'
#
loop_
_entity.id
_entity.type
_entity.pdbx_description
1 polymer ?
#
loop_
_entity_poly.entity_id
_entity_poly.type
_entity_poly.pdbx_seq_one_letter_code
_entity_poly.pdbx_strand_id
1 'polypeptide(L)'
;GGSTCSSMRVVTIALCLVAMVRAVQLPSCESDTDEHCVGDGADLSPEGINTCLEGLGEKRSDRCNSFLAVNKACAADLKGDGACASAAMDGEGMVCLVQRVKPEQLSEECQSTLPKDELKGLQKFWKDGKRMLDINEIADLNADDKDTYNRWKKKKGGAKSAKAKERDYAIKQQKKEQTVKQVTQAVVDALVAGGDMTIEVASALVKKEGKAQLDSDMTGTLKPFTKGEIAGLAKEAIKLAKKVKSEL
;
A
#
# COMPACT_ATOMS: atom_id res chain seq x y z
N GLY A 1 30.58 -54.01 17.59
CA GLY A 1 30.41 -54.25 16.15
C GLY A 1 28.98 -53.94 15.75
N GLY A 2 28.81 -53.18 14.66
CA GLY A 2 27.53 -52.87 13.95
C GLY A 2 26.60 -51.90 14.69
N SER A 3 26.43 -50.60 14.37
CA SER A 3 26.36 -49.83 13.12
C SER A 3 25.12 -50.10 12.24
N THR A 4 24.16 -49.15 12.25
CA THR A 4 23.58 -48.38 11.11
C THR A 4 22.10 -47.97 11.41
N CYS A 5 21.79 -46.67 11.46
CA CYS A 5 21.25 -45.77 10.41
C CYS A 5 19.73 -45.57 10.45
N SER A 6 19.30 -44.33 10.72
CA SER A 6 18.32 -43.55 9.94
C SER A 6 17.79 -42.37 10.78
N SER A 7 17.54 -41.16 10.30
CA SER A 7 17.92 -40.44 9.09
C SER A 7 17.52 -38.99 9.36
N MET A 8 18.51 -38.10 9.35
CA MET A 8 18.38 -36.65 9.40
C MET A 8 17.54 -36.16 8.21
N ARG A 9 16.53 -35.31 8.44
CA ARG A 9 15.96 -34.45 7.40
C ARG A 9 16.14 -33.00 7.79
N VAL A 10 17.35 -32.51 7.51
CA VAL A 10 17.63 -31.10 7.27
C VAL A 10 16.98 -30.75 5.93
N VAL A 11 15.87 -30.00 5.95
CA VAL A 11 15.32 -29.40 4.74
C VAL A 11 15.95 -28.03 4.61
N THR A 12 17.06 -28.02 3.89
CA THR A 12 17.72 -26.83 3.33
C THR A 12 16.74 -26.16 2.36
N ILE A 13 16.08 -25.08 2.78
CA ILE A 13 15.42 -24.16 1.85
C ILE A 13 16.48 -23.14 1.42
N ALA A 14 17.21 -23.52 0.39
CA ALA A 14 18.08 -22.64 -0.36
C ALA A 14 17.23 -21.70 -1.24
N LEU A 15 17.55 -20.41 -1.15
CA LEU A 15 17.79 -19.52 -2.28
C LEU A 15 16.73 -19.48 -3.40
N CYS A 16 15.85 -18.48 -3.36
CA CYS A 16 15.36 -17.76 -4.55
C CYS A 16 14.73 -16.41 -4.11
N LEU A 17 15.54 -15.53 -3.52
CA LEU A 17 15.27 -14.10 -3.56
C LEU A 17 15.71 -13.61 -4.94
N VAL A 18 14.90 -13.87 -5.96
CA VAL A 18 14.94 -13.08 -7.19
C VAL A 18 14.44 -11.71 -6.79
N ALA A 19 15.40 -10.80 -6.58
CA ALA A 19 15.15 -9.38 -6.59
C ALA A 19 14.43 -9.06 -7.91
N MET A 20 13.12 -8.82 -7.83
CA MET A 20 12.39 -8.14 -8.89
C MET A 20 12.89 -6.70 -8.92
N VAL A 21 14.06 -6.50 -9.53
CA VAL A 21 14.44 -5.21 -10.10
C VAL A 21 13.31 -4.89 -11.07
N ARG A 22 12.41 -4.00 -10.66
CA ARG A 22 11.48 -3.37 -11.60
C ARG A 22 12.35 -2.53 -12.53
N ALA A 23 12.82 -3.15 -13.61
CA ALA A 23 13.29 -2.39 -14.74
C ALA A 23 12.07 -1.63 -15.26
N VAL A 24 11.92 -0.38 -14.82
CA VAL A 24 11.17 0.61 -15.57
C VAL A 24 11.82 0.57 -16.96
N GLN A 25 11.17 -0.09 -17.92
CA GLN A 25 11.59 -0.10 -19.31
C GLN A 25 11.64 1.36 -19.74
N LEU A 26 12.85 1.93 -19.79
CA LEU A 26 13.03 3.33 -20.13
C LEU A 26 12.44 3.53 -21.53
N PRO A 27 11.67 4.61 -21.76
CA PRO A 27 11.26 4.95 -23.12
C PRO A 27 12.52 5.08 -23.98
N SER A 28 12.51 4.55 -25.19
CA SER A 28 13.62 4.58 -26.13
C SER A 28 13.07 4.64 -27.56
N CYS A 29 13.90 5.11 -28.50
CA CYS A 29 13.61 5.11 -29.93
C CYS A 29 14.26 3.94 -30.68
N GLU A 30 14.86 2.98 -29.97
CA GLU A 30 15.68 1.91 -30.58
C GLU A 30 14.93 1.14 -31.66
N SER A 31 13.67 0.76 -31.41
CA SER A 31 12.84 0.09 -32.41
C SER A 31 12.56 0.94 -33.66
N ASP A 32 12.24 2.22 -33.48
CA ASP A 32 11.96 3.14 -34.60
C ASP A 32 13.23 3.45 -35.40
N THR A 33 14.37 3.57 -34.71
CA THR A 33 15.68 3.77 -35.31
C THR A 33 16.07 2.55 -36.15
N ASP A 34 15.98 1.34 -35.59
CA ASP A 34 16.36 0.11 -36.26
C ASP A 34 15.44 -0.21 -37.45
N GLU A 35 14.14 0.08 -37.33
CA GLU A 35 13.16 -0.22 -38.36
C GLU A 35 13.16 0.79 -39.52
N HIS A 36 13.52 2.05 -39.26
CA HIS A 36 13.34 3.13 -40.24
C HIS A 36 14.57 3.98 -40.54
N CYS A 37 15.58 3.97 -39.66
CA CYS A 37 16.73 4.86 -39.75
C CYS A 37 18.06 4.14 -39.95
N VAL A 38 18.10 2.81 -39.82
CA VAL A 38 19.29 1.99 -40.06
C VAL A 38 19.14 1.26 -41.41
N GLY A 39 20.10 1.46 -42.32
CA GLY A 39 20.11 0.84 -43.64
C GLY A 39 21.32 1.24 -44.48
N ASP A 40 21.45 0.67 -45.68
CA ASP A 40 22.56 0.98 -46.60
C ASP A 40 22.51 2.47 -47.00
N GLY A 41 23.57 3.21 -46.64
CA GLY A 41 23.70 4.64 -46.89
C GLY A 41 23.06 5.54 -45.82
N ALA A 42 22.59 4.99 -44.70
CA ALA A 42 22.05 5.76 -43.59
C ALA A 42 23.14 6.57 -42.87
N ASP A 43 22.79 7.80 -42.48
CA ASP A 43 23.61 8.64 -41.62
C ASP A 43 23.41 8.23 -40.16
N LEU A 44 24.34 7.43 -39.65
CA LEU A 44 24.34 6.91 -38.29
C LEU A 44 24.92 7.90 -37.26
N SER A 45 25.21 9.14 -37.67
CA SER A 45 25.54 10.20 -36.71
C SER A 45 24.33 10.51 -35.82
N PRO A 46 24.53 11.01 -34.58
CA PRO A 46 23.43 11.46 -33.73
C PRO A 46 22.52 12.48 -34.43
N GLU A 47 23.07 13.35 -35.26
CA GLU A 47 22.35 14.35 -36.05
C GLU A 47 21.52 13.68 -37.17
N GLY A 48 22.10 12.71 -37.87
CA GLY A 48 21.42 11.94 -38.92
C GLY A 48 20.26 11.11 -38.39
N ILE A 49 20.46 10.41 -37.27
CA ILE A 49 19.41 9.63 -36.60
C ILE A 49 18.29 10.55 -36.09
N ASN A 50 18.62 11.68 -35.46
CA ASN A 50 17.60 12.63 -35.00
C ASN A 50 16.79 13.20 -36.19
N THR A 51 17.44 13.53 -37.30
CA THR A 51 16.77 14.01 -38.51
C THR A 51 15.83 12.96 -39.08
N CYS A 52 16.25 11.69 -39.12
CA CYS A 52 15.39 10.58 -39.53
C CYS A 52 14.17 10.44 -38.61
N LEU A 53 14.38 10.41 -37.29
CA LEU A 53 13.31 10.28 -36.30
C LEU A 53 12.34 11.46 -36.31
N GLU A 54 12.79 12.67 -36.62
CA GLU A 54 11.93 13.84 -36.83
C GLU A 54 11.09 13.70 -38.11
N GLY A 55 11.68 13.17 -39.18
CA GLY A 55 11.01 12.93 -40.46
C GLY A 55 9.92 11.84 -40.42
N LEU A 56 9.92 10.96 -39.41
CA LEU A 56 8.89 9.92 -39.25
C LEU A 56 7.51 10.48 -38.89
N GLY A 57 7.44 11.65 -38.24
CA GLY A 57 6.18 12.28 -37.86
C GLY A 57 5.23 11.32 -37.13
N GLU A 58 4.04 11.10 -37.71
CA GLU A 58 2.99 10.21 -37.16
C GLU A 58 3.32 8.71 -37.26
N LYS A 59 4.33 8.30 -38.04
CA LYS A 59 4.76 6.90 -38.13
C LYS A 59 5.61 6.47 -36.93
N ARG A 60 6.07 7.43 -36.14
CA ARG A 60 6.91 7.20 -34.96
C ARG A 60 6.08 6.66 -33.80
N SER A 61 6.57 5.63 -33.13
CA SER A 61 5.90 5.00 -32.00
C SER A 61 5.66 5.98 -30.84
N ASP A 62 4.59 5.74 -30.07
CA ASP A 62 4.30 6.50 -28.85
C ASP A 62 5.45 6.44 -27.83
N ARG A 63 6.21 5.32 -27.81
CA ARG A 63 7.37 5.13 -26.95
C ARG A 63 8.52 6.06 -27.36
N CYS A 64 8.79 6.19 -28.65
CA CYS A 64 9.81 7.09 -29.17
C CYS A 64 9.38 8.56 -29.05
N ASN A 65 8.10 8.88 -29.30
CA ASN A 65 7.53 10.21 -29.03
C ASN A 65 7.73 10.62 -27.56
N SER A 66 7.46 9.71 -26.63
CA SER A 66 7.65 9.93 -25.19
C SER A 66 9.13 10.13 -24.83
N PHE A 67 10.04 9.35 -25.40
CA PHE A 67 11.48 9.50 -25.18
C PHE A 67 12.01 10.85 -25.67
N LEU A 68 11.61 11.28 -26.86
CA LEU A 68 12.03 12.58 -27.42
C LEU A 68 11.46 13.74 -26.62
N ALA A 69 10.22 13.63 -26.14
CA ALA A 69 9.62 14.62 -25.24
C ALA A 69 10.41 14.76 -23.94
N VAL A 70 10.81 13.65 -23.31
CA VAL A 70 11.64 13.65 -22.09
C VAL A 70 13.01 14.25 -22.36
N ASN A 71 13.71 13.84 -23.43
CA ASN A 71 15.03 14.40 -23.77
C ASN A 71 14.98 15.91 -24.03
N LYS A 72 13.91 16.39 -24.67
CA LYS A 72 13.71 17.82 -24.92
C LYS A 72 13.45 18.59 -23.63
N ALA A 73 12.55 18.10 -22.78
CA ALA A 73 12.21 18.74 -21.52
C ALA A 73 13.36 18.69 -20.50
N CYS A 74 14.19 17.65 -20.54
CA CYS A 74 15.34 17.44 -19.65
C CYS A 74 16.67 17.91 -20.26
N ALA A 75 16.65 18.68 -21.36
CA ALA A 75 17.86 19.09 -22.07
C ALA A 75 18.82 19.90 -21.18
N ALA A 76 18.29 20.74 -20.27
CA ALA A 76 19.08 21.50 -19.31
C ALA A 76 19.74 20.61 -18.24
N ASP A 77 19.11 19.48 -17.89
CA ASP A 77 19.63 18.54 -16.91
C ASP A 77 20.61 17.52 -17.53
N LEU A 78 20.56 17.32 -18.85
CA LEU A 78 21.40 16.39 -19.62
C LEU A 78 22.65 17.04 -20.25
N LYS A 79 22.81 18.36 -20.19
CA LYS A 79 23.93 19.08 -20.84
C LYS A 79 24.60 20.06 -19.88
N GLY A 80 25.83 20.48 -20.21
CA GLY A 80 26.57 21.49 -19.45
C GLY A 80 26.79 21.06 -18.00
N ASP A 81 26.34 21.90 -17.06
CA ASP A 81 26.45 21.66 -15.61
C ASP A 81 25.17 21.01 -15.01
N GLY A 82 24.28 20.47 -15.87
CA GLY A 82 23.05 19.81 -15.45
C GLY A 82 23.29 18.57 -14.58
N ALA A 83 22.31 18.23 -13.72
CA ALA A 83 22.43 17.16 -12.73
C ALA A 83 22.76 15.77 -13.32
N CYS A 84 22.45 15.55 -14.60
CA CYS A 84 22.72 14.33 -15.34
C CYS A 84 23.67 14.52 -16.55
N ALA A 85 24.36 15.65 -16.66
CA ALA A 85 25.21 15.96 -17.80
C ALA A 85 26.38 14.97 -17.99
N SER A 86 27.06 14.60 -16.90
CA SER A 86 28.14 13.59 -16.97
C SER A 86 27.59 12.23 -17.40
N ALA A 87 26.46 11.80 -16.82
CA ALA A 87 25.83 10.54 -17.17
C ALA A 87 25.32 10.51 -18.62
N ALA A 88 24.89 11.66 -19.16
CA ALA A 88 24.47 11.78 -20.55
C ALA A 88 25.64 11.55 -21.53
N MET A 89 26.85 12.01 -21.19
CA MET A 89 28.05 11.76 -22.00
C MET A 89 28.44 10.27 -22.04
N ASP A 90 28.14 9.54 -20.98
CA ASP A 90 28.35 8.09 -20.89
C ASP A 90 27.19 7.27 -21.48
N GLY A 91 26.18 7.91 -22.08
CA GLY A 91 24.99 7.25 -22.62
C GLY A 91 23.98 6.80 -21.55
N GLU A 92 24.22 7.13 -20.28
CA GLU A 92 23.38 6.78 -19.12
C GLU A 92 22.44 7.92 -18.68
N GLY A 93 22.29 8.97 -19.49
CA GLY A 93 21.51 10.17 -19.14
C GLY A 93 20.09 9.86 -18.66
N MET A 94 19.38 8.97 -19.36
CA MET A 94 18.02 8.55 -18.97
C MET A 94 17.98 7.71 -17.68
N VAL A 95 19.00 6.89 -17.45
CA VAL A 95 19.13 6.13 -16.19
C VAL A 95 19.36 7.11 -15.04
N CYS A 96 20.17 8.14 -15.26
CA CYS A 96 20.40 9.19 -14.28
C CYS A 96 19.10 9.93 -13.91
N LEU A 97 18.33 10.38 -14.91
CA LEU A 97 17.08 11.12 -14.72
C LEU A 97 16.01 10.32 -13.97
N VAL A 98 15.91 9.02 -14.22
CA VAL A 98 14.83 8.19 -13.67
C VAL A 98 15.23 7.48 -12.37
N GLN A 99 16.51 7.18 -12.17
CA GLN A 99 16.94 6.27 -11.09
C GLN A 99 17.99 6.84 -10.14
N ARG A 100 18.80 7.83 -10.56
CA ARG A 100 19.96 8.29 -9.76
C ARG A 100 19.76 9.64 -9.12
N VAL A 101 19.09 10.56 -9.82
CA VAL A 101 18.85 11.93 -9.36
C VAL A 101 17.44 12.03 -8.81
N LYS A 102 17.29 12.70 -7.65
CA LYS A 102 15.97 12.92 -7.08
C LYS A 102 15.19 13.93 -7.91
N PRO A 103 13.86 13.80 -8.05
CA PRO A 103 13.07 14.73 -8.87
C PRO A 103 13.34 16.19 -8.52
N GLU A 104 13.49 16.53 -7.24
CA GLU A 104 13.69 17.92 -6.77
C GLU A 104 15.02 18.55 -7.22
N GLN A 105 15.96 17.75 -7.74
CA GLN A 105 17.26 18.20 -8.23
C GLN A 105 17.28 18.45 -9.75
N LEU A 106 16.16 18.19 -10.43
CA LEU A 106 15.98 18.41 -11.86
C LEU A 106 15.21 19.71 -12.12
N SER A 107 15.32 20.25 -13.33
CA SER A 107 14.49 21.39 -13.75
C SER A 107 12.98 21.06 -13.68
N GLU A 108 12.14 22.09 -13.44
CA GLU A 108 10.68 21.91 -13.36
C GLU A 108 10.10 21.30 -14.64
N GLU A 109 10.63 21.70 -15.81
CA GLU A 109 10.24 21.16 -17.10
C GLU A 109 10.53 19.65 -17.20
N CYS A 110 11.73 19.23 -16.76
CA CYS A 110 12.10 17.83 -16.73
C CYS A 110 11.24 17.03 -15.74
N GLN A 111 11.04 17.52 -14.51
CA GLN A 111 10.19 16.89 -13.50
C GLN A 111 8.76 16.65 -13.98
N SER A 112 8.20 17.62 -14.73
CA SER A 112 6.83 17.55 -15.23
C SER A 112 6.64 16.48 -16.31
N THR A 113 7.72 16.18 -17.05
CA THR A 113 7.72 15.30 -18.24
C THR A 113 8.20 13.89 -17.92
N LEU A 114 8.98 13.72 -16.84
CA LEU A 114 9.39 12.39 -16.40
C LEU A 114 8.16 11.53 -16.07
N PRO A 115 8.21 10.21 -16.37
CA PRO A 115 7.17 9.30 -15.96
C PRO A 115 7.04 9.37 -14.44
N LYS A 116 6.02 10.08 -13.96
CA LYS A 116 5.67 10.06 -12.54
C LYS A 116 5.38 8.60 -12.21
N ASP A 117 5.85 8.13 -11.05
CA ASP A 117 5.42 6.88 -10.43
C ASP A 117 3.92 7.00 -10.09
N GLU A 118 3.07 7.11 -11.10
CA GLU A 118 1.66 6.86 -10.98
C GLU A 118 1.56 5.37 -10.71
N LEU A 119 1.26 5.05 -9.46
CA LEU A 119 0.85 3.70 -9.10
C LEU A 119 -0.24 3.28 -10.08
N LYS A 120 0.03 2.24 -10.88
CA LYS A 120 -0.92 1.67 -11.83
C LYS A 120 -1.54 0.40 -11.27
N GLY A 121 -2.74 0.08 -11.76
CA GLY A 121 -3.43 -1.16 -11.42
C GLY A 121 -3.78 -1.26 -9.94
N LEU A 122 -3.58 -2.45 -9.36
CA LEU A 122 -4.02 -2.76 -8.01
C LEU A 122 -3.39 -1.86 -6.94
N GLN A 123 -2.17 -1.37 -7.15
CA GLN A 123 -1.51 -0.45 -6.22
C GLN A 123 -2.13 0.96 -6.20
N LYS A 124 -2.84 1.35 -7.26
CA LYS A 124 -3.58 2.63 -7.33
C LYS A 124 -4.82 2.60 -6.46
N PHE A 125 -5.63 1.56 -6.63
CA PHE A 125 -6.96 1.47 -6.06
C PHE A 125 -6.99 0.70 -4.73
N TRP A 126 -5.98 -0.13 -4.47
CA TRP A 126 -6.00 -1.13 -3.41
C TRP A 126 -4.72 -1.16 -2.55
N LYS A 127 -4.18 0.02 -2.19
CA LYS A 127 -2.99 0.15 -1.32
C LYS A 127 -3.08 -0.66 -0.02
N ASP A 128 -4.27 -0.69 0.60
CA ASP A 128 -4.43 -1.25 1.93
C ASP A 128 -4.78 -2.75 1.92
N GLY A 129 -5.12 -3.32 0.75
CA GLY A 129 -5.48 -4.73 0.60
C GLY A 129 -6.74 -5.18 1.36
N LYS A 130 -7.56 -4.23 1.84
CA LYS A 130 -8.61 -4.48 2.86
C LYS A 130 -10.04 -4.19 2.42
N ARG A 131 -10.25 -3.26 1.48
CA ARG A 131 -11.58 -2.88 0.98
C ARG A 131 -11.96 -3.60 -0.31
N MET A 132 -13.25 -3.66 -0.63
CA MET A 132 -13.69 -4.06 -1.97
C MET A 132 -13.48 -2.89 -2.94
N LEU A 133 -13.07 -3.22 -4.15
CA LEU A 133 -13.00 -2.33 -5.30
C LEU A 133 -14.37 -2.23 -5.96
N ASP A 134 -14.69 -1.05 -6.48
CA ASP A 134 -15.90 -0.81 -7.27
C ASP A 134 -15.77 -1.34 -8.72
N ILE A 135 -16.88 -1.31 -9.48
CA ILE A 135 -16.93 -1.88 -10.83
C ILE A 135 -15.99 -1.16 -11.81
N ASN A 136 -15.83 0.15 -11.67
CA ASN A 136 -14.97 0.94 -12.54
C ASN A 136 -13.50 0.73 -12.18
N GLU A 137 -13.19 0.69 -10.88
CA GLU A 137 -11.86 0.34 -10.36
C GLU A 137 -11.42 -1.06 -10.79
N ILE A 138 -12.35 -2.03 -10.81
CA ILE A 138 -12.07 -3.39 -11.30
C ILE A 138 -11.87 -3.38 -12.81
N ALA A 139 -12.62 -2.58 -13.57
CA ALA A 139 -12.48 -2.51 -15.03
C ALA A 139 -11.06 -2.08 -15.42
N ASP A 140 -10.49 -1.12 -14.70
CA ASP A 140 -9.16 -0.52 -14.90
C ASP A 140 -7.99 -1.43 -14.46
N LEU A 141 -8.25 -2.60 -13.86
CA LEU A 141 -7.21 -3.56 -13.51
C LEU A 141 -6.79 -4.40 -14.72
N ASN A 142 -5.48 -4.69 -14.81
CA ASN A 142 -4.93 -5.68 -15.73
C ASN A 142 -5.30 -7.12 -15.29
N ALA A 143 -4.97 -8.13 -16.11
CA ALA A 143 -5.34 -9.52 -15.85
C ALA A 143 -4.73 -10.09 -14.55
N ASP A 144 -3.46 -9.79 -14.27
CA ASP A 144 -2.75 -10.29 -13.08
C ASP A 144 -3.26 -9.65 -11.78
N ASP A 145 -3.59 -8.37 -11.84
CA ASP A 145 -4.19 -7.61 -10.75
C ASP A 145 -5.63 -8.09 -10.48
N LYS A 146 -6.40 -8.38 -11.53
CA LYS A 146 -7.74 -9.00 -11.42
C LYS A 146 -7.65 -10.37 -10.76
N ASP A 147 -6.70 -11.22 -11.15
CA ASP A 147 -6.51 -12.54 -10.55
C ASP A 147 -6.11 -12.44 -9.06
N THR A 148 -5.22 -11.50 -8.73
CA THR A 148 -4.83 -11.21 -7.35
C THR A 148 -6.02 -10.73 -6.50
N TYR A 149 -6.80 -9.77 -7.01
CA TYR A 149 -8.02 -9.30 -6.36
C TYR A 149 -9.07 -10.40 -6.19
N ASN A 150 -9.26 -11.23 -7.22
CA ASN A 150 -10.22 -12.35 -7.19
C ASN A 150 -9.80 -13.45 -6.21
N ARG A 151 -8.51 -13.78 -6.13
CA ARG A 151 -7.97 -14.71 -5.12
C ARG A 151 -8.20 -14.19 -3.70
N TRP A 152 -7.95 -12.90 -3.46
CA TRP A 152 -8.27 -12.29 -2.18
C TRP A 152 -9.77 -12.30 -1.89
N LYS A 153 -10.61 -11.92 -2.86
CA LYS A 153 -12.07 -11.92 -2.73
C LYS A 153 -12.60 -13.31 -2.42
N LYS A 154 -12.04 -14.35 -3.06
CA LYS A 154 -12.35 -15.77 -2.81
C LYS A 154 -11.86 -16.23 -1.43
N LYS A 155 -10.71 -15.73 -0.93
CA LYS A 155 -10.22 -16.02 0.43
C LYS A 155 -11.03 -15.30 1.51
N LYS A 156 -11.54 -14.11 1.22
CA LYS A 156 -12.46 -13.33 2.08
C LYS A 156 -13.87 -13.91 2.10
N GLY A 157 -14.36 -14.38 0.95
CA GLY A 157 -15.70 -14.95 0.76
C GLY A 157 -15.77 -16.48 0.89
N GLY A 158 -14.63 -17.17 1.00
CA GLY A 158 -14.58 -18.62 1.15
C GLY A 158 -15.08 -19.07 2.51
N ALA A 159 -15.79 -20.20 2.55
CA ALA A 159 -16.28 -20.80 3.79
C ALA A 159 -15.10 -21.03 4.76
N LYS A 160 -15.05 -20.24 5.84
CA LYS A 160 -14.06 -20.43 6.91
C LYS A 160 -14.17 -21.86 7.44
N SER A 161 -13.03 -22.54 7.59
CA SER A 161 -12.99 -23.85 8.24
C SER A 161 -13.55 -23.75 9.67
N ALA A 162 -14.14 -24.83 10.19
CA ALA A 162 -14.73 -24.85 11.53
C ALA A 162 -13.74 -24.34 12.60
N LYS A 163 -12.48 -24.79 12.54
CA LYS A 163 -11.39 -24.32 13.42
C LYS A 163 -11.08 -22.83 13.30
N ALA A 164 -11.21 -22.25 12.10
CA ALA A 164 -11.03 -20.81 11.91
C ALA A 164 -12.22 -19.99 12.46
N LYS A 165 -13.45 -20.52 12.35
CA LYS A 165 -14.65 -19.90 12.95
C LYS A 165 -14.57 -19.90 14.48
N GLU A 166 -14.16 -21.02 15.08
CA GLU A 166 -13.98 -21.13 16.53
C GLU A 166 -12.91 -20.16 17.06
N ARG A 167 -11.76 -20.08 16.39
CA ARG A 167 -10.70 -19.13 16.76
C ARG A 167 -11.18 -17.67 16.65
N ASP A 168 -11.86 -17.32 15.56
CA ASP A 168 -12.38 -15.97 15.38
C ASP A 168 -13.46 -15.62 16.42
N TYR A 169 -14.30 -16.58 16.80
CA TYR A 169 -15.26 -16.43 17.88
C TYR A 169 -14.56 -16.21 19.23
N ALA A 170 -13.53 -17.00 19.54
CA ALA A 170 -12.75 -16.86 20.77
C ALA A 170 -12.06 -15.49 20.86
N ILE A 171 -11.44 -15.03 19.76
CA ILE A 171 -10.80 -13.70 19.70
C ILE A 171 -11.84 -12.60 19.91
N LYS A 172 -13.02 -12.73 19.30
CA LYS A 172 -14.10 -11.75 19.45
C LYS A 172 -14.62 -11.67 20.89
N GLN A 173 -14.78 -12.82 21.55
CA GLN A 173 -15.19 -12.86 22.96
C GLN A 173 -14.12 -12.25 23.87
N GLN A 174 -12.85 -12.61 23.69
CA GLN A 174 -11.75 -12.03 24.47
C GLN A 174 -11.68 -10.50 24.32
N LYS A 175 -11.80 -9.99 23.09
CA LYS A 175 -11.83 -8.54 22.85
C LYS A 175 -13.03 -7.87 23.49
N LYS A 176 -14.22 -8.48 23.43
CA LYS A 176 -15.43 -7.95 24.07
C LYS A 176 -15.24 -7.88 25.59
N GLU A 177 -14.71 -8.94 26.21
CA GLU A 177 -14.45 -8.97 27.65
C GLU A 177 -13.40 -7.92 28.08
N GLN A 178 -12.32 -7.76 27.31
CA GLN A 178 -11.32 -6.73 27.56
C GLN A 178 -11.93 -5.32 27.46
N THR A 179 -12.74 -5.08 26.43
CA THR A 179 -13.44 -3.80 26.22
C THR A 179 -14.38 -3.51 27.38
N VAL A 180 -15.17 -4.50 27.81
CA VAL A 180 -16.08 -4.37 28.96
C VAL A 180 -15.29 -4.00 30.22
N LYS A 181 -14.17 -4.67 30.50
CA LYS A 181 -13.33 -4.34 31.66
C LYS A 181 -12.78 -2.92 31.61
N GLN A 182 -12.27 -2.50 30.46
CA GLN A 182 -11.72 -1.15 30.28
C GLN A 182 -12.78 -0.07 30.41
N VAL A 183 -13.95 -0.25 29.77
CA VAL A 183 -15.07 0.69 29.87
C VAL A 183 -15.59 0.76 31.30
N THR A 184 -15.80 -0.38 31.96
CA THR A 184 -16.27 -0.40 33.35
C THR A 184 -15.28 0.30 34.27
N GLN A 185 -13.98 0.05 34.14
CA GLN A 185 -12.96 0.71 34.97
C GLN A 185 -12.93 2.22 34.72
N ALA A 186 -12.89 2.66 33.45
CA ALA A 186 -12.89 4.08 33.11
C ALA A 186 -14.13 4.81 33.62
N VAL A 187 -15.30 4.15 33.58
CA VAL A 187 -16.55 4.69 34.14
C VAL A 187 -16.48 4.74 35.67
N VAL A 188 -15.97 3.71 36.34
CA VAL A 188 -15.77 3.71 37.79
C VAL A 188 -14.88 4.88 38.22
N ASP A 189 -13.73 5.05 37.57
CA ASP A 189 -12.79 6.13 37.87
C ASP A 189 -13.44 7.51 37.67
N ALA A 190 -14.19 7.69 36.58
CA ALA A 190 -14.91 8.92 36.30
C ALA A 190 -16.04 9.20 37.31
N LEU A 191 -16.77 8.17 37.76
CA LEU A 191 -17.83 8.32 38.78
C LEU A 191 -17.23 8.64 40.16
N VAL A 192 -16.10 8.03 40.52
CA VAL A 192 -15.40 8.32 41.78
C VAL A 192 -14.86 9.75 41.77
N ALA A 193 -14.24 10.19 40.68
CA ALA A 193 -13.70 11.54 40.54
C ALA A 193 -14.80 12.62 40.46
N GLY A 194 -15.90 12.35 39.74
CA GLY A 194 -17.00 13.30 39.55
C GLY A 194 -17.99 13.35 40.72
N GLY A 195 -18.04 12.32 41.57
CA GLY A 195 -18.91 12.25 42.75
C GLY A 195 -20.40 11.99 42.48
N ASP A 196 -20.87 12.18 41.25
CA ASP A 196 -22.24 11.88 40.81
C ASP A 196 -22.34 10.40 40.37
N MET A 197 -23.12 9.61 41.11
CA MET A 197 -23.32 8.17 40.92
C MET A 197 -24.74 7.83 40.43
N THR A 198 -25.34 8.71 39.64
CA THR A 198 -26.63 8.47 38.99
C THR A 198 -26.53 7.53 37.79
N ILE A 199 -27.63 6.84 37.47
CA ILE A 199 -27.71 5.91 36.34
C ILE A 199 -27.57 6.67 35.01
N GLU A 200 -28.09 7.90 34.93
CA GLU A 200 -27.98 8.76 33.75
C GLU A 200 -26.52 9.10 33.44
N VAL A 201 -25.76 9.54 34.44
CA VAL A 201 -24.34 9.89 34.28
C VAL A 201 -23.51 8.65 33.94
N ALA A 202 -23.70 7.55 34.65
CA ALA A 202 -23.00 6.29 34.36
C ALA A 202 -23.32 5.75 32.96
N SER A 203 -24.58 5.83 32.51
CA SER A 203 -24.97 5.38 31.16
C SER A 203 -24.38 6.28 30.06
N ALA A 204 -24.24 7.58 30.31
CA ALA A 204 -23.60 8.50 29.38
C ALA A 204 -22.09 8.23 29.27
N LEU A 205 -21.42 7.97 30.39
CA LEU A 205 -20.01 7.59 30.42
C LEU A 205 -19.77 6.26 29.71
N VAL A 206 -20.59 5.23 29.96
CA VAL A 206 -20.50 3.94 29.24
C VAL A 206 -20.65 4.11 27.73
N LYS A 207 -21.56 4.99 27.28
CA LYS A 207 -21.71 5.30 25.84
C LYS A 207 -20.49 5.99 25.27
N LYS A 208 -19.94 6.97 25.99
CA LYS A 208 -18.75 7.73 25.57
C LYS A 208 -17.53 6.83 25.47
N GLU A 209 -17.21 6.11 26.55
CA GLU A 209 -16.05 5.21 26.60
C GLU A 209 -16.22 4.00 25.68
N GLY A 210 -17.44 3.44 25.59
CA GLY A 210 -17.76 2.39 24.65
C GLY A 210 -17.60 2.83 23.20
N LYS A 211 -17.93 4.08 22.86
CA LYS A 211 -17.69 4.64 21.53
C LYS A 211 -16.20 4.85 21.27
N ALA A 212 -15.44 5.39 22.23
CA ALA A 212 -13.99 5.55 22.11
C ALA A 212 -13.29 4.21 21.83
N GLN A 213 -13.69 3.14 22.51
CA GLN A 213 -13.16 1.80 22.27
C GLN A 213 -13.53 1.25 20.88
N LEU A 214 -14.74 1.50 20.40
CA LEU A 214 -15.16 1.13 19.04
C LEU A 214 -14.38 1.89 17.97
N ASP A 215 -14.18 3.20 18.16
CA ASP A 215 -13.44 4.04 17.22
C ASP A 215 -11.95 3.65 17.17
N SER A 216 -11.41 3.10 18.26
CA SER A 216 -10.04 2.56 18.32
C SER A 216 -9.90 1.14 17.73
N ASP A 217 -11.01 0.42 17.48
CA ASP A 217 -10.97 -0.93 16.91
C ASP A 217 -10.78 -0.91 15.39
N MET A 218 -9.53 -0.83 14.98
CA MET A 218 -9.11 -0.92 13.58
C MET A 218 -9.43 -2.29 12.93
N THR A 219 -9.92 -3.28 13.68
CA THR A 219 -10.23 -4.62 13.17
C THR A 219 -11.71 -4.83 12.83
N GLY A 220 -12.60 -3.92 13.24
CA GLY A 220 -14.05 -4.02 13.00
C GLY A 220 -14.70 -5.27 13.64
N THR A 221 -14.07 -5.80 14.70
CA THR A 221 -14.52 -7.01 15.39
C THR A 221 -15.51 -6.71 16.51
N LEU A 222 -15.40 -5.52 17.10
CA LEU A 222 -16.30 -5.03 18.13
C LEU A 222 -17.59 -4.49 17.53
N LYS A 223 -18.69 -4.68 18.25
CA LYS A 223 -20.01 -4.14 17.89
C LYS A 223 -20.43 -3.12 18.95
N PRO A 224 -21.26 -2.11 18.57
CA PRO A 224 -21.85 -1.19 19.54
C PRO A 224 -22.57 -1.93 20.66
N PHE A 225 -22.39 -1.45 21.89
CA PHE A 225 -23.15 -1.95 23.02
C PHE A 225 -24.64 -1.68 22.82
N THR A 226 -25.45 -2.69 23.10
CA THR A 226 -26.91 -2.57 23.10
C THR A 226 -27.39 -1.73 24.28
N LYS A 227 -28.61 -1.20 24.21
CA LYS A 227 -29.22 -0.44 25.32
C LYS A 227 -29.22 -1.24 26.64
N GLY A 228 -29.47 -2.55 26.57
CA GLY A 228 -29.46 -3.44 27.73
C GLY A 228 -28.06 -3.61 28.32
N GLU A 229 -27.03 -3.79 27.48
CA GLU A 229 -25.63 -3.87 27.92
C GLU A 229 -25.17 -2.57 28.57
N ILE A 230 -25.52 -1.42 27.99
CA ILE A 230 -25.20 -0.11 28.58
C ILE A 230 -25.81 0.03 29.98
N ALA A 231 -27.09 -0.31 30.14
CA ALA A 231 -27.75 -0.23 31.43
C ALA A 231 -27.16 -1.22 32.46
N GLY A 232 -26.74 -2.40 32.02
CA GLY A 232 -26.05 -3.38 32.86
C GLY A 232 -24.70 -2.88 33.36
N LEU A 233 -23.85 -2.42 32.44
CA LEU A 233 -22.53 -1.87 32.74
C LEU A 233 -22.61 -0.63 33.62
N ALA A 234 -23.58 0.25 33.40
CA ALA A 234 -23.80 1.43 34.24
C ALA A 234 -24.13 1.05 35.70
N LYS A 235 -25.02 0.06 35.91
CA LYS A 235 -25.37 -0.44 37.24
C LYS A 235 -24.16 -1.08 37.94
N GLU A 236 -23.39 -1.88 37.20
CA GLU A 236 -22.19 -2.54 37.72
C GLU A 236 -21.13 -1.52 38.11
N ALA A 237 -20.85 -0.54 37.23
CA ALA A 237 -19.90 0.54 37.49
C ALA A 237 -20.30 1.38 38.71
N ILE A 238 -21.58 1.73 38.88
CA ILE A 238 -22.04 2.43 40.09
C ILE A 238 -21.82 1.58 41.36
N LYS A 239 -22.13 0.28 41.30
CA LYS A 239 -21.93 -0.62 42.45
C LYS A 239 -20.45 -0.68 42.84
N LEU A 240 -19.56 -0.79 41.85
CA LEU A 240 -18.12 -0.82 42.07
C LEU A 240 -17.59 0.54 42.56
N ALA A 241 -18.02 1.65 41.98
CA ALA A 241 -17.64 3.00 42.39
C ALA A 241 -18.05 3.31 43.84
N LYS A 242 -19.25 2.88 44.26
CA LYS A 242 -19.69 2.98 45.66
C LYS A 242 -18.80 2.19 46.61
N LYS A 243 -18.40 0.98 46.21
CA LYS A 243 -17.48 0.15 47.00
C LYS A 243 -16.11 0.80 47.13
N VAL A 244 -15.52 1.26 46.03
CA VAL A 244 -14.23 1.97 46.04
C VAL A 244 -14.30 3.22 46.94
N LYS A 245 -15.36 4.03 46.82
CA LYS A 245 -15.55 5.22 47.64
C LYS A 245 -15.77 4.93 49.14
N SER A 246 -16.26 3.74 49.50
CA SER A 246 -16.36 3.32 50.90
C SER A 246 -15.06 2.77 51.50
N GLU A 247 -14.10 2.43 50.65
CA GLU A 247 -12.77 1.92 51.03
C GLU A 247 -11.69 3.02 51.02
N LEU A 248 -12.02 4.21 50.48
CA LEU A 248 -11.23 5.45 50.49
C LEU A 248 -11.57 6.30 51.71
#